data_AF-A0A8J2VS15-F1
#
_entry.id   AF-A0A8J2VS15-F1
#
_cell.length_a   1.000
_cell.length_b   1.000
_cell.length_c   1.000
_cell.angle_alpha   90.00
_cell.angle_beta   90.00
_cell.angle_gamma   90.00
#
_symmetry.space_group_name_H-M   'P 1'
#
loop_
_entity.id
_entity.type
_entity.pdbx_description
1 polymer ?
#
loop_
_entity_poly.entity_id
_entity_poly.type
_entity_poly.pdbx_seq_one_letter_code
_entity_poly.pdbx_strand_id
1 'polypeptide(L)'
;MPSDVSKTEMHYEEMDYQAWAKPRKVIVQSVRPAGGELFFTHSFFLTNLFDAFSPKAIVRAYQKRGKMENYIKEARMVLTLIECAAIPSKVMR
;
A
#
# COMPACT_ATOMS: atom_id res chain seq x y z
N MET A 1 -5.30 -26.55 -16.44
CA MET A 1 -4.33 -27.26 -15.59
C MET A 1 -4.56 -26.82 -14.16
N PRO A 2 -4.74 -27.73 -13.19
CA PRO A 2 -4.87 -27.34 -11.78
C PRO A 2 -3.61 -26.58 -11.36
N SER A 3 -3.78 -25.41 -10.75
CA SER A 3 -2.63 -24.61 -10.29
C SER A 3 -1.94 -25.33 -9.13
N ASP A 4 -0.61 -25.42 -9.22
CA ASP A 4 0.26 -26.03 -8.22
C ASP A 4 0.03 -25.38 -6.84
N VAL A 5 -0.57 -26.15 -5.92
CA VAL A 5 -0.98 -25.68 -4.58
C VAL A 5 0.21 -25.46 -3.64
N SER A 6 1.41 -25.88 -4.04
CA SER A 6 2.65 -25.67 -3.29
C SER A 6 3.18 -24.23 -3.37
N LYS A 7 2.64 -23.41 -4.30
CA LYS A 7 3.12 -22.05 -4.56
C LYS A 7 2.04 -21.01 -4.26
N THR A 8 2.50 -19.84 -3.83
CA THR A 8 1.62 -18.68 -3.65
C THR A 8 1.12 -18.23 -5.01
N GLU A 9 -0.19 -18.21 -5.17
CA GLU A 9 -0.84 -17.79 -6.40
C GLU A 9 -1.42 -16.39 -6.20
N MET A 10 -1.19 -15.49 -7.15
CA MET A 10 -1.67 -14.10 -7.09
C MET A 10 -2.31 -13.72 -8.42
N HIS A 11 -3.58 -13.36 -8.36
CA HIS A 11 -4.34 -12.87 -9.51
C HIS A 11 -4.73 -11.41 -9.30
N TYR A 12 -4.77 -10.67 -10.40
CA TYR A 12 -5.16 -9.27 -10.44
C TYR A 12 -6.24 -9.11 -11.50
N GLU A 13 -7.41 -8.67 -11.08
CA GLU A 13 -8.52 -8.37 -11.97
C GLU A 13 -8.93 -6.92 -11.83
N GLU A 14 -9.45 -6.34 -12.92
CA GLU A 14 -9.99 -4.99 -12.94
C GLU A 14 -11.48 -5.06 -13.21
N MET A 15 -12.26 -4.27 -12.48
CA MET A 15 -13.68 -4.08 -12.72
C MET A 15 -14.04 -2.61 -12.63
N ASP A 16 -14.97 -2.18 -13.48
CA ASP A 16 -15.55 -0.85 -13.39
C ASP A 16 -16.66 -0.86 -12.34
N TYR A 17 -16.52 0.00 -11.33
CA TYR A 17 -17.46 0.13 -10.24
C TYR A 17 -18.05 1.53 -10.20
N GLN A 18 -19.38 1.61 -10.33
CA GLN A 18 -20.12 2.86 -10.32
C GLN A 18 -21.22 2.84 -9.25
N ALA A 19 -20.86 3.21 -8.02
CA ALA A 19 -21.81 3.51 -6.95
C ALA A 19 -21.97 5.02 -6.67
N TRP A 20 -21.11 5.85 -7.27
CA TRP A 20 -21.13 7.32 -7.13
C TRP A 20 -21.34 8.00 -8.48
N ALA A 21 -21.52 9.32 -8.44
CA ALA A 21 -21.71 10.16 -9.62
C ALA A 21 -20.58 10.08 -10.67
N LYS A 22 -19.40 9.58 -10.30
CA LYS A 22 -18.30 9.30 -11.23
C LYS A 22 -17.91 7.82 -11.17
N PRO A 23 -17.76 7.14 -12.32
CA PRO A 23 -17.26 5.77 -12.36
C PRO A 23 -15.83 5.70 -11.83
N ARG A 24 -15.49 4.61 -11.14
CA ARG A 24 -14.14 4.35 -10.63
C ARG A 24 -13.71 2.95 -10.99
N LYS A 25 -12.40 2.77 -11.18
CA LYS A 25 -11.82 1.45 -11.41
C LYS A 25 -11.50 0.80 -10.08
N VAL A 26 -11.93 -0.45 -9.91
CA VAL A 26 -11.61 -1.29 -8.76
C VAL A 26 -10.68 -2.39 -9.22
N ILE A 27 -9.59 -2.57 -8.48
CA ILE A 27 -8.64 -3.66 -8.68
C ILE A 27 -8.92 -4.69 -7.59
N VAL A 28 -9.14 -5.93 -8.02
CA VAL A 28 -9.30 -7.08 -7.12
C VAL A 28 -8.00 -7.87 -7.15
N GLN A 29 -7.36 -7.98 -5.98
CA GLN A 29 -6.22 -8.84 -5.78
C GLN A 29 -6.67 -10.10 -5.06
N SER A 30 -6.50 -11.26 -5.70
CA SER A 30 -6.82 -12.56 -5.13
C SER A 30 -5.52 -13.29 -4.81
N VAL A 31 -5.25 -13.54 -3.54
CA VAL A 31 -4.03 -14.22 -3.09
C VAL A 31 -4.38 -15.55 -2.45
N ARG A 32 -3.75 -16.63 -2.93
CA ARG A 32 -3.77 -17.94 -2.28
C ARG A 32 -2.38 -18.22 -1.71
N PRO A 33 -2.22 -18.32 -0.37
CA PRO A 33 -0.92 -18.63 0.23
C PRO A 33 -0.41 -20.01 -0.17
N ALA A 34 0.92 -20.17 -0.25
CA ALA A 34 1.56 -21.47 -0.29
C ALA A 34 1.32 -22.19 1.04
N GLY A 35 0.64 -23.34 1.01
CA GLY A 35 0.31 -24.07 2.26
C GLY A 35 -0.95 -24.93 2.22
N GLY A 36 -1.60 -25.06 1.07
CA GLY A 36 -2.79 -25.92 0.94
C GLY A 36 -4.10 -25.27 1.41
N GLU A 37 -4.11 -23.96 1.67
CA GLU A 37 -5.38 -23.24 1.86
C GLU A 37 -6.17 -23.22 0.55
N LEU A 38 -7.43 -23.67 0.61
CA LEU A 38 -8.32 -23.69 -0.57
C LEU A 38 -8.84 -22.30 -0.95
N PHE A 39 -8.91 -21.37 0.00
CA PHE A 39 -9.61 -20.11 -0.18
C PHE A 39 -8.67 -18.98 -0.63
N PHE A 40 -9.14 -18.19 -1.59
CA PHE A 40 -8.46 -16.97 -2.00
C PHE A 40 -8.82 -15.83 -1.04
N THR A 41 -7.81 -15.10 -0.58
CA THR A 41 -8.00 -13.83 0.11
C THR A 41 -8.15 -12.72 -0.93
N HIS A 42 -9.32 -12.08 -0.95
CA HIS A 42 -9.63 -11.00 -1.89
C HIS A 42 -9.42 -9.63 -1.23
N SER A 43 -8.58 -8.80 -1.84
CA SER A 43 -8.37 -7.39 -1.46
C SER A 43 -8.86 -6.47 -2.57
N PHE A 44 -9.62 -5.44 -2.20
CA PHE A 44 -10.21 -4.48 -3.14
C PHE A 44 -9.51 -3.14 -3.04
N PHE A 45 -9.02 -2.63 -4.17
CA PHE A 45 -8.36 -1.33 -4.26
C PHE A 45 -9.13 -0.41 -5.21
N LEU A 46 -9.67 0.68 -4.68
CA LEU A 46 -10.29 1.73 -5.49
C LEU A 46 -9.21 2.68 -6.01
N THR A 47 -9.21 2.93 -7.32
CA THR A 47 -8.27 3.85 -7.95
C THR A 47 -8.98 4.83 -8.90
N ASN A 48 -8.43 6.04 -8.99
CA ASN A 48 -8.79 7.05 -9.99
C ASN A 48 -7.71 7.18 -11.08
N LEU A 49 -6.71 6.30 -11.06
CA LEU A 49 -5.65 6.24 -12.07
C LEU A 49 -6.16 5.38 -13.22
N PHE A 50 -6.89 5.98 -14.14
CA PHE A 50 -7.37 5.32 -15.35
C PHE A 50 -6.20 5.12 -16.32
N ASP A 51 -6.00 3.88 -16.75
CA ASP A 51 -5.10 3.42 -17.85
C ASP A 51 -3.62 3.83 -17.80
N ALA A 52 -3.19 4.52 -16.74
CA ALA A 52 -1.81 4.99 -16.59
C ALA A 52 -0.86 3.92 -16.03
N PHE A 53 -1.37 2.93 -15.28
CA PHE A 53 -0.55 1.96 -14.56
C PHE A 53 -1.19 0.58 -14.55
N SER A 54 -0.36 -0.46 -14.51
CA SER A 54 -0.84 -1.84 -14.34
C SER A 54 -1.41 -2.05 -12.94
N PRO A 55 -2.41 -2.95 -12.77
CA PRO A 55 -3.05 -3.17 -11.48
C PRO A 55 -2.04 -3.65 -10.43
N LYS A 56 -1.06 -4.47 -10.84
CA LYS A 56 0.06 -4.89 -9.99
C LYS A 56 0.92 -3.72 -9.50
N ALA A 57 1.18 -2.73 -10.36
CA ALA A 57 1.96 -1.55 -9.97
C ALA A 57 1.20 -0.69 -8.96
N ILE A 58 -0.11 -0.52 -9.15
CA ILE A 58 -0.99 0.23 -8.24
C ILE A 58 -1.02 -0.44 -6.86
N VAL A 59 -1.25 -1.75 -6.80
CA VAL A 59 -1.24 -2.50 -5.54
C VAL A 59 0.12 -2.40 -4.85
N ARG A 60 1.22 -2.56 -5.60
CA ARG A 60 2.58 -2.43 -5.05
C ARG A 60 2.88 -1.04 -4.53
N ALA A 61 2.37 0.01 -5.19
CA ALA A 61 2.49 1.38 -4.72
C ALA A 61 1.70 1.57 -3.41
N TYR A 62 0.47 1.05 -3.33
CA TYR A 62 -0.35 1.12 -2.13
C TYR A 62 0.29 0.39 -0.93
N GLN A 63 0.86 -0.80 -1.15
CA GLN A 63 1.57 -1.55 -0.11
C GLN A 63 2.77 -0.78 0.49
N LYS A 64 3.39 0.12 -0.29
CA LYS A 64 4.50 0.97 0.19
C LYS A 64 4.05 2.16 1.05
N ARG A 65 2.75 2.39 1.22
CA ARG A 65 2.21 3.50 2.05
C ARG A 65 2.78 3.50 3.47
N GLY A 66 2.84 2.33 4.13
CA GLY A 66 3.37 2.23 5.49
C GLY A 66 4.84 2.62 5.61
N LYS A 67 5.64 2.29 4.58
CA LYS A 67 7.07 2.67 4.54
C LYS A 67 7.24 4.18 4.37
N MET A 68 6.41 4.79 3.53
CA MET A 68 6.37 6.25 3.35
C MET A 68 6.00 6.95 4.66
N GLU A 69 5.00 6.44 5.39
CA GLU A 69 4.62 6.96 6.70
C GLU A 69 5.79 6.89 7.69
N ASN A 70 6.55 5.79 7.69
CA ASN A 70 7.72 5.65 8.54
C ASN A 70 8.79 6.70 8.24
N TYR A 71 9.08 6.96 6.96
CA TYR A 71 10.02 8.01 6.56
C TYR A 71 9.57 9.40 7.02
N ILE A 72 8.27 9.70 6.96
CA ILE A 72 7.73 10.98 7.47
C ILE A 72 7.93 11.08 8.99
N LYS A 73 7.70 9.99 9.72
CA LYS A 73 7.92 9.94 11.18
C LYS A 73 9.39 10.13 11.53
N GLU A 74 10.29 9.46 10.84
CA GLU A 74 11.74 9.60 11.01
C GLU A 74 12.20 11.03 10.73
N ALA A 75 11.74 11.64 9.63
CA ALA A 75 12.08 13.02 9.29
C ALA A 75 11.60 14.02 10.35
N ARG A 76 10.38 13.84 10.89
CA ARG A 76 9.87 14.65 12.01
C ARG A 76 10.70 14.46 13.27
N MET A 77 11.06 13.22 13.60
CA MET A 77 11.89 12.91 14.77
C MET A 77 13.28 13.58 14.66
N VAL A 78 13.91 13.50 13.49
CA VAL A 78 15.20 14.16 13.22
C VAL A 78 15.07 15.67 13.36
N LEU A 79 14.00 16.27 12.82
CA LEU A 79 13.77 17.71 12.96
C LEU A 79 13.63 18.13 14.43
N THR A 80 12.88 17.39 15.24
CA THR A 80 12.72 17.68 16.68
C THR A 80 14.02 17.54 17.46
N LEU A 81 14.89 16.58 17.10
CA LEU A 81 16.20 16.43 17.74
C LEU A 81 17.14 17.62 17.44
N ILE A 82 17.08 18.15 16.21
CA ILE A 82 17.86 19.34 15.82
C ILE A 82 17.35 20.58 16.55
N GLU A 83 16.03 20.77 16.67
CA GLU A 83 15.46 21.88 17.44
C GLU A 83 15.83 21.81 18.93
N CYS A 84 15.74 20.63 19.56
CA CYS A 84 16.17 20.45 20.95
C CYS A 84 17.68 20.68 21.15
N ALA A 85 18.53 20.27 20.19
CA ALA A 85 19.96 20.52 20.24
C ALA A 85 20.33 21.99 19.95
N ALA A 86 19.44 22.73 19.28
CA ALA A 86 19.59 24.15 18.95
C ALA A 86 18.99 25.10 20.01
N ILE A 87 18.58 24.60 21.18
CA ILE A 87 18.38 25.44 22.37
C ILE A 87 19.75 25.56 23.05
N PRO A 88 20.60 26.57 22.72
CA PRO A 88 21.78 26.80 23.52
C PRO A 88 21.33 27.10 24.95
N SER A 89 22.06 26.51 25.87
CA SER A 89 22.14 26.77 27.31
C SER A 89 22.38 28.26 27.64
N LYS A 90 21.47 29.13 27.20
CA LYS A 90 21.43 30.56 27.52
C LYS A 90 20.38 30.83 28.59
N VAL A 91 20.30 29.95 29.58
CA VAL A 91 19.67 30.19 30.89
C VAL A 91 20.58 29.56 31.94
N MET A 92 21.73 30.19 32.17
CA MET A 92 22.45 30.13 33.45
C MET A 92 23.23 31.43 33.59
N ARG A 93 22.49 32.50 33.92
CA ARG A 93 22.97 33.64 34.70
C ARG A 93 22.14 33.69 35.96
#